data_AF-A0A817PV03-F1
#
_entry.id   AF-A0A817PV03-F1
#
_cell.length_a   1.000
_cell.length_b   1.000
_cell.length_c   1.000
_cell.angle_alpha   90.00
_cell.angle_beta   90.00
_cell.angle_gamma   90.00
#
_symmetry.space_group_name_H-M   'P 1'
#
loop_
_entity.id
_entity.type
_entity.pdbx_description
1 polymer ?
#
loop_
_entity_poly.entity_id
_entity_poly.type
_entity_poly.pdbx_seq_one_letter_code
_entity_poly.pdbx_strand_id
1 'polypeptide(L)'
;MSMMNASISIKTTTLATIQIVSSEMTYYGPIILLIIGIFGCMCNFITFTAPQLRNNSCAFYFLMSAVFELVSISFGLISRFAADHLGSTLINTSPVYCKLRAYLVSVLPLIATYFILLSSIDRCMSSSVSARLRSFSQMKIAYRATLVSIFIGFLSCIHILIAYDLRPRCGVLNGSFSIFDGMFVVFWLGIIPHILMFTFGLLTFMNVRRTKRRIANKTLQHTGTVVESQRRQEKTDTELIVVSS
;
A
#
# COMPACT_ATOMS: atom_id res chain seq x y z
N MET A 1 -17.26 46.70 27.79
CA MET A 1 -18.23 45.60 27.97
C MET A 1 -18.85 45.10 26.65
N SER A 2 -19.16 45.99 25.69
CA SER A 2 -19.74 45.58 24.38
C SER A 2 -18.78 44.78 23.46
N MET A 3 -17.48 45.10 23.42
CA MET A 3 -16.53 44.40 22.55
C MET A 3 -16.20 42.96 23.01
N MET A 4 -16.27 42.66 24.31
CA MET A 4 -16.00 41.32 24.85
C MET A 4 -17.12 40.34 24.50
N ASN A 5 -18.37 40.80 24.49
CA ASN A 5 -19.52 39.99 24.06
C ASN A 5 -19.50 39.69 22.56
N ALA A 6 -19.01 40.61 21.72
CA ALA A 6 -18.88 40.38 20.28
C ALA A 6 -17.80 39.32 19.96
N SER A 7 -16.64 39.38 20.64
CA SER A 7 -15.57 38.38 20.47
C SER A 7 -15.96 36.99 20.98
N ILE A 8 -16.76 36.92 22.05
CA ILE A 8 -17.34 35.66 22.54
C ILE A 8 -18.33 35.11 21.52
N SER A 9 -19.27 35.93 21.02
CA SER A 9 -20.25 35.50 20.02
C SER A 9 -19.60 34.97 18.74
N ILE A 10 -18.56 35.63 18.22
CA ILE A 10 -17.85 35.19 17.00
C ILE A 10 -17.12 33.86 17.22
N LYS A 11 -16.50 33.66 18.40
CA LYS A 11 -15.88 32.36 18.76
C LYS A 11 -16.93 31.26 18.88
N THR A 12 -18.10 31.54 19.44
CA THR A 12 -19.18 30.56 19.57
C THR A 12 -19.79 30.20 18.22
N THR A 13 -19.99 31.17 17.31
CA THR A 13 -20.53 30.92 15.96
C THR A 13 -19.54 30.13 15.10
N THR A 14 -18.25 30.47 15.13
CA THR A 14 -17.21 29.71 14.40
C THR A 14 -17.04 28.29 14.94
N LEU A 15 -17.06 28.11 16.26
CA LEU A 15 -17.03 26.78 16.88
C LEU A 15 -18.26 25.95 16.49
N ALA A 16 -19.45 26.54 16.47
CA ALA A 16 -20.69 25.88 16.08
C ALA A 16 -20.69 25.46 14.59
N THR A 17 -20.24 26.33 13.69
CA THR A 17 -20.12 25.99 12.26
C THR A 17 -19.09 24.88 12.04
N ILE A 18 -17.95 24.91 12.72
CA ILE A 18 -16.94 23.84 12.65
C ILE A 18 -17.53 22.51 13.16
N GLN A 19 -18.29 22.54 14.26
CA GLN A 19 -18.92 21.35 14.80
C GLN A 19 -19.96 20.76 13.85
N ILE A 20 -20.83 21.59 13.25
CA ILE A 20 -21.81 21.15 12.26
C ILE A 20 -21.11 20.51 11.05
N VAL A 21 -20.13 21.20 10.44
CA VAL A 21 -19.41 20.67 9.28
C VAL A 21 -18.65 19.39 9.63
N SER A 22 -18.02 19.32 10.80
CA SER A 22 -17.32 18.11 11.26
C SER A 22 -18.26 16.93 11.49
N SER A 23 -19.50 17.19 11.93
CA SER A 23 -20.53 16.17 12.14
C SER A 23 -20.98 15.58 10.79
N GLU A 24 -21.29 16.44 9.81
CA GLU A 24 -21.67 16.01 8.46
C GLU A 24 -20.55 15.19 7.78
N MET A 25 -19.30 15.66 7.90
CA MET A 25 -18.14 14.96 7.34
C MET A 25 -17.90 13.60 8.03
N THR A 26 -18.12 13.52 9.35
CA THR A 26 -17.93 12.28 10.11
C THR A 26 -19.05 11.27 9.85
N TYR A 27 -20.23 11.73 9.41
CA TYR A 27 -21.34 10.85 9.01
C TYR A 27 -21.17 10.33 7.57
N TYR A 28 -21.05 11.22 6.58
CA TYR A 28 -21.01 10.83 5.17
C TYR A 28 -19.65 10.26 4.73
N GLY A 29 -18.55 10.75 5.32
CA GLY A 29 -17.19 10.35 4.96
C GLY A 29 -16.96 8.83 5.08
N PRO A 30 -17.21 8.21 6.24
CA PRO A 30 -17.07 6.77 6.42
C PRO A 30 -17.99 5.96 5.49
N ILE A 31 -19.23 6.39 5.26
CA ILE A 31 -20.17 5.67 4.38
C ILE A 31 -19.63 5.62 2.95
N ILE A 32 -19.18 6.76 2.42
CA ILE A 32 -18.62 6.86 1.06
C ILE A 32 -17.34 6.02 0.96
N LEU A 33 -16.44 6.14 1.95
CA LEU A 33 -15.19 5.36 1.99
C LEU A 33 -15.45 3.86 2.08
N LEU A 34 -16.48 3.42 2.80
CA LEU A 34 -16.86 2.02 2.90
C LEU A 34 -17.34 1.48 1.55
N ILE A 35 -18.23 2.20 0.86
CA ILE A 35 -18.76 1.78 -0.46
C ILE A 35 -17.63 1.69 -1.49
N ILE A 36 -16.82 2.76 -1.60
CA ILE A 36 -15.70 2.80 -2.56
C ILE A 36 -14.65 1.75 -2.19
N GLY A 37 -14.33 1.60 -0.90
CA GLY A 37 -13.35 0.65 -0.41
C GLY A 37 -13.74 -0.80 -0.70
N ILE A 38 -14.99 -1.18 -0.42
CA ILE A 38 -15.51 -2.52 -0.74
C ILE A 38 -15.45 -2.76 -2.25
N PHE A 39 -15.93 -1.81 -3.06
CA PHE A 39 -15.92 -1.96 -4.51
C PHE A 39 -14.50 -2.11 -5.07
N GLY A 40 -13.57 -1.27 -4.62
CA GLY A 40 -12.15 -1.34 -5.00
C GLY A 40 -11.50 -2.67 -4.60
N CYS A 41 -11.79 -3.16 -3.39
CA CYS A 41 -11.30 -4.47 -2.94
C CYS A 41 -11.86 -5.63 -3.76
N MET A 42 -13.14 -5.58 -4.15
CA MET A 42 -13.74 -6.59 -5.03
C MET A 42 -13.07 -6.60 -6.41
N CYS A 43 -12.84 -5.43 -7.01
CA CYS A 43 -12.11 -5.31 -8.27
C CYS A 43 -10.69 -5.88 -8.17
N ASN A 44 -9.97 -5.56 -7.08
CA ASN A 44 -8.63 -6.10 -6.83
C ASN A 44 -8.67 -7.63 -6.70
N PHE A 45 -9.63 -8.18 -5.94
CA PHE A 45 -9.77 -9.61 -5.75
C PHE A 45 -10.02 -10.34 -7.08
N ILE A 46 -10.94 -9.85 -7.90
CA ILE A 46 -11.23 -10.40 -9.24
C ILE A 46 -9.99 -10.34 -10.12
N THR A 47 -9.30 -9.20 -10.16
CA THR A 47 -8.10 -8.99 -10.99
C THR A 47 -6.97 -9.93 -10.60
N PHE A 48 -6.68 -10.06 -9.31
CA PHE A 48 -5.55 -10.88 -8.84
C PHE A 48 -5.84 -12.38 -8.80
N THR A 49 -7.11 -12.78 -8.83
CA THR A 49 -7.52 -14.19 -8.96
C THR A 49 -7.41 -14.70 -10.41
N ALA A 50 -7.21 -13.80 -11.39
CA ALA A 50 -7.06 -14.18 -12.78
C ALA A 50 -5.89 -15.17 -13.00
N PRO A 51 -6.05 -16.23 -13.82
CA PRO A 51 -5.04 -17.29 -14.00
C PRO A 51 -3.66 -16.79 -14.43
N GLN A 52 -3.63 -15.68 -15.17
CA GLN A 52 -2.43 -15.05 -15.70
C GLN A 52 -1.58 -14.38 -14.61
N LEU A 53 -2.20 -13.91 -13.52
CA LEU A 53 -1.54 -13.20 -12.42
C LEU A 53 -1.28 -14.09 -11.21
N ARG A 54 -2.00 -15.20 -11.05
CA ARG A 54 -1.92 -16.10 -9.87
C ARG A 54 -0.53 -16.73 -9.66
N ASN A 55 0.30 -16.81 -10.69
CA ASN A 55 1.65 -17.38 -10.59
C ASN A 55 2.73 -16.32 -10.28
N ASN A 56 2.34 -15.05 -10.09
CA ASN A 56 3.26 -13.95 -9.84
C ASN A 56 3.28 -13.59 -8.34
N SER A 57 4.47 -13.62 -7.74
CA SER A 57 4.70 -13.29 -6.33
C SER A 57 4.28 -11.86 -5.98
N CYS A 58 4.53 -10.89 -6.86
CA CYS A 58 4.09 -9.51 -6.73
C CYS A 58 2.55 -9.38 -6.65
N ALA A 59 1.83 -10.12 -7.49
CA ALA A 59 0.36 -10.11 -7.49
C ALA A 59 -0.21 -10.72 -6.20
N PHE A 60 0.43 -11.76 -5.68
CA PHE A 60 0.04 -12.36 -4.40
C PHE A 60 0.15 -11.38 -3.24
N TYR A 61 1.22 -10.58 -3.15
CA TYR A 61 1.33 -9.56 -2.11
C TYR A 61 0.25 -8.48 -2.23
N PHE A 62 -0.07 -8.02 -3.45
CA PHE A 62 -1.17 -7.06 -3.63
C PHE A 62 -2.54 -7.63 -3.24
N LEU A 63 -2.79 -8.91 -3.54
CA LEU A 63 -4.01 -9.59 -3.10
C LEU A 63 -4.09 -9.63 -1.58
N MET A 64 -3.01 -10.01 -0.90
CA MET A 64 -2.95 -10.02 0.56
C MET A 64 -3.15 -8.62 1.15
N SER A 65 -2.54 -7.58 0.56
CA SER A 65 -2.76 -6.19 0.95
C SER A 65 -4.24 -5.81 0.87
N ALA A 66 -4.90 -6.11 -0.26
CA ALA A 66 -6.30 -5.78 -0.45
C ALA A 66 -7.21 -6.49 0.57
N VAL A 67 -6.89 -7.73 0.94
CA VAL A 67 -7.63 -8.46 1.99
C VAL A 67 -7.48 -7.78 3.34
N PHE A 68 -6.26 -7.40 3.74
CA PHE A 68 -6.04 -6.72 5.03
C PHE A 68 -6.61 -5.30 5.06
N GLU A 69 -6.56 -4.56 3.96
CA GLU A 69 -7.22 -3.26 3.81
C GLU A 69 -8.73 -3.39 3.91
N LEU A 70 -9.34 -4.40 3.28
CA LEU A 70 -10.77 -4.66 3.38
C LEU A 70 -11.17 -4.94 4.83
N VAL A 71 -10.44 -5.84 5.51
CA VAL A 71 -10.69 -6.15 6.92
C VAL A 71 -10.53 -4.91 7.80
N SER A 72 -9.50 -4.09 7.53
CA SER A 72 -9.26 -2.85 8.26
C SER A 72 -10.37 -1.82 8.06
N ILE A 73 -10.84 -1.63 6.82
CA ILE A 73 -11.90 -0.68 6.49
C ILE A 73 -13.21 -1.17 7.11
N SER A 74 -13.57 -2.44 6.92
CA SER A 74 -14.78 -3.02 7.49
C SER A 74 -14.76 -2.89 9.02
N PHE A 75 -13.70 -3.35 9.69
CA PHE A 75 -13.66 -3.31 11.15
C PHE A 75 -13.54 -1.87 11.69
N GLY A 76 -12.65 -1.06 11.13
CA GLY A 76 -12.35 0.29 11.62
C GLY A 76 -13.49 1.27 11.42
N LEU A 77 -14.07 1.33 10.22
CA LEU A 77 -15.16 2.26 9.91
C LEU A 77 -16.47 1.81 10.55
N ILE A 78 -16.81 0.51 10.54
CA ILE A 78 -18.03 0.03 11.21
C ILE A 78 -17.94 0.30 12.72
N SER A 79 -16.80 0.00 13.35
CA SER A 79 -16.64 0.26 14.79
C SER A 79 -16.70 1.76 15.11
N ARG A 80 -16.21 2.63 14.23
CA ARG A 80 -16.32 4.09 14.39
C ARG A 80 -17.76 4.56 14.21
N PHE A 81 -18.43 4.14 13.16
CA PHE A 81 -19.83 4.50 12.88
C PHE A 81 -20.77 4.03 13.99
N ALA A 82 -20.54 2.82 14.52
CA ALA A 82 -21.31 2.28 15.65
C ALA A 82 -21.11 3.09 16.94
N ALA A 83 -19.89 3.58 17.19
CA ALA A 83 -19.58 4.41 18.35
C ALA A 83 -20.18 5.82 18.21
N ASP A 84 -20.08 6.43 17.04
CA ASP A 84 -20.44 7.83 16.81
C ASP A 84 -21.95 8.04 16.59
N HIS A 85 -22.65 7.10 15.93
CA HIS A 85 -24.04 7.29 15.50
C HIS A 85 -25.06 6.32 16.10
N LEU A 86 -24.65 5.08 16.45
CA LEU A 86 -25.56 4.10 17.05
C LEU A 86 -25.61 4.20 18.59
N GLY A 87 -24.86 5.13 19.20
CA GLY A 87 -24.78 5.29 20.65
C GLY A 87 -24.11 4.10 21.35
N SER A 88 -23.32 3.30 20.62
CA SER A 88 -22.69 2.11 21.20
C SER A 88 -21.62 2.52 22.22
N THR A 89 -21.92 2.35 23.50
CA THR A 89 -20.97 2.64 24.59
C THR A 89 -19.87 1.59 24.71
N LEU A 90 -19.85 0.54 23.88
CA LEU A 90 -18.91 -0.58 24.00
C LEU A 90 -17.44 -0.13 24.05
N ILE A 91 -17.10 0.92 23.30
CA ILE A 91 -15.76 1.53 23.29
C ILE A 91 -15.42 2.29 24.58
N ASN A 92 -16.43 2.81 25.25
CA ASN A 92 -16.30 3.58 26.49
C ASN A 92 -16.67 2.77 27.74
N THR A 93 -17.12 1.51 27.57
CA THR A 93 -17.53 0.62 28.66
C THR A 93 -16.54 -0.52 28.86
N SER A 94 -15.96 -1.06 27.77
CA SER A 94 -15.02 -2.17 27.86
C SER A 94 -13.58 -1.72 27.58
N PRO A 95 -12.67 -1.77 28.57
CA PRO A 95 -11.26 -1.43 28.35
C PRO A 95 -10.58 -2.41 27.39
N VAL A 96 -11.03 -3.66 27.36
CA VAL A 96 -10.53 -4.69 26.44
C VAL A 96 -10.88 -4.33 25.00
N TYR A 97 -12.13 -3.94 24.73
CA TYR A 97 -12.56 -3.56 23.37
C TYR A 97 -11.88 -2.28 22.89
N CYS A 98 -11.70 -1.28 23.77
CA CYS A 98 -10.94 -0.07 23.46
C CYS A 98 -9.51 -0.39 22.97
N LYS A 99 -8.76 -1.17 23.75
CA LYS A 99 -7.37 -1.57 23.42
C LYS A 99 -7.33 -2.39 22.14
N LEU A 100 -8.20 -3.39 22.01
CA LEU A 100 -8.26 -4.26 20.84
C LEU A 100 -8.59 -3.48 19.57
N ARG A 101 -9.54 -2.53 19.65
CA ARG A 101 -9.89 -1.68 18.51
C ARG A 101 -8.71 -0.82 18.08
N ALA A 102 -8.06 -0.13 19.01
CA ALA A 102 -6.90 0.71 18.71
C ALA A 102 -5.78 -0.11 18.07
N TYR A 103 -5.51 -1.30 18.62
CA TYR A 103 -4.52 -2.22 18.09
C TYR A 103 -4.85 -2.69 16.67
N LEU A 104 -6.08 -3.16 16.42
CA LEU A 104 -6.50 -3.65 15.11
C LEU A 104 -6.51 -2.55 14.04
N VAL A 105 -6.98 -1.35 14.40
CA VAL A 105 -7.02 -0.20 13.49
C VAL A 105 -5.61 0.26 13.09
N SER A 106 -4.61 0.06 13.94
CA SER A 106 -3.21 0.41 13.63
C SER A 106 -2.46 -0.70 12.90
N VAL A 107 -2.65 -1.96 13.32
CA VAL A 107 -1.87 -3.09 12.80
C VAL A 107 -2.31 -3.55 11.41
N LEU A 108 -3.61 -3.52 11.11
CA LEU A 108 -4.13 -4.02 9.83
C LEU A 108 -3.64 -3.16 8.64
N PRO A 109 -3.72 -1.80 8.69
CA PRO A 109 -3.14 -0.96 7.64
C PRO A 109 -1.61 -1.09 7.55
N LEU A 110 -0.93 -1.28 8.69
CA LEU A 110 0.52 -1.47 8.71
C LEU A 110 0.91 -2.74 7.93
N ILE A 111 0.24 -3.86 8.21
CA ILE A 111 0.49 -5.13 7.51
C ILE A 111 0.20 -4.99 6.00
N ALA A 112 -0.90 -4.34 5.63
CA ALA A 112 -1.20 -4.06 4.23
C ALA A 112 -0.09 -3.24 3.55
N THR A 113 0.35 -2.17 4.20
CA THR A 113 1.46 -1.33 3.74
C THR A 113 2.75 -2.15 3.57
N TYR A 114 3.06 -3.07 4.49
CA TYR A 114 4.20 -3.97 4.34
C TYR A 114 4.08 -4.90 3.14
N PHE A 115 2.89 -5.39 2.81
CA PHE A 115 2.70 -6.17 1.59
C PHE A 115 2.90 -5.35 0.33
N ILE A 116 2.47 -4.10 0.28
CA ILE A 116 2.74 -3.20 -0.85
C ILE A 116 4.25 -2.95 -0.99
N LEU A 117 4.94 -2.78 0.14
CA LEU A 117 6.40 -2.63 0.16
C LEU A 117 7.10 -3.89 -0.37
N LEU A 118 6.72 -5.07 0.14
CA LEU A 118 7.24 -6.35 -0.34
C LEU A 118 6.96 -6.57 -1.82
N SER A 119 5.77 -6.19 -2.29
CA SER A 119 5.41 -6.22 -3.71
C SER A 119 6.36 -5.35 -4.55
N SER A 120 6.70 -4.17 -4.06
CA SER A 120 7.64 -3.25 -4.71
C SER A 120 9.05 -3.81 -4.76
N ILE A 121 9.51 -4.43 -3.66
CA ILE A 121 10.81 -5.10 -3.58
C ILE A 121 10.85 -6.30 -4.53
N ASP A 122 9.82 -7.16 -4.51
CA ASP A 122 9.70 -8.33 -5.37
C ASP A 122 9.73 -7.94 -6.86
N ARG A 123 9.01 -6.88 -7.23
CA ARG A 123 9.03 -6.35 -8.59
C ARG A 123 10.39 -5.75 -8.98
N CYS A 124 11.08 -5.11 -8.04
CA CYS A 124 12.45 -4.63 -8.26
C CYS A 124 13.43 -5.80 -8.50
N MET A 125 13.31 -6.87 -7.70
CA MET A 125 14.12 -8.09 -7.84
C MET A 125 13.84 -8.82 -9.15
N SER A 126 12.57 -8.97 -9.51
CA SER A 126 12.12 -9.62 -10.75
C SER A 126 12.55 -8.87 -12.01
N SER A 127 12.57 -7.53 -11.96
CA SER A 127 13.02 -6.67 -13.07
C SER A 127 14.55 -6.53 -13.16
N SER A 128 15.30 -7.02 -12.18
CA SER A 128 16.76 -6.92 -12.15
C SER A 128 17.41 -7.82 -13.21
N VAL A 129 18.58 -7.40 -13.67
CA VAL A 129 19.40 -8.13 -14.66
C VAL A 129 20.04 -9.37 -14.04
N SER A 130 20.27 -9.36 -12.72
CA SER A 130 20.93 -10.47 -12.02
C SER A 130 19.98 -11.65 -11.84
N ALA A 131 20.37 -12.82 -12.36
CA ALA A 131 19.62 -14.07 -12.22
C ALA A 131 19.41 -14.46 -10.75
N ARG A 132 20.38 -14.16 -9.88
CA ARG A 132 20.30 -14.42 -8.44
C ARG A 132 19.20 -13.58 -7.77
N LEU A 133 19.07 -12.31 -8.14
CA LEU A 133 17.99 -11.45 -7.61
C LEU A 133 16.64 -11.91 -8.15
N ARG A 134 16.57 -12.26 -9.43
CA ARG A 134 15.34 -12.77 -10.04
C ARG A 134 14.87 -14.08 -9.38
N SER A 135 15.78 -14.95 -8.95
CA SER A 135 15.44 -16.19 -8.25
C SER A 135 14.86 -15.98 -6.85
N PHE A 136 15.00 -14.80 -6.24
CA PHE A 136 14.31 -14.49 -4.98
C PHE A 136 12.81 -14.20 -5.18
N SER A 137 12.40 -13.81 -6.41
CA SER A 137 10.99 -13.60 -6.77
C SER A 137 10.34 -14.95 -7.12
N GLN A 138 10.20 -15.80 -6.10
CA GLN A 138 9.53 -17.09 -6.19
C GLN A 138 8.37 -17.15 -5.20
N MET A 139 7.27 -17.79 -5.61
CA MET A 139 6.07 -17.95 -4.77
C MET A 139 6.36 -18.57 -3.41
N LYS A 140 7.30 -19.52 -3.33
CA LYS A 140 7.70 -20.16 -2.06
C LYS A 140 8.32 -19.17 -1.08
N ILE A 141 9.12 -18.23 -1.57
CA ILE A 141 9.72 -17.16 -0.77
C ILE A 141 8.64 -16.15 -0.40
N ALA A 142 7.72 -15.87 -1.32
CA ALA A 142 6.61 -14.95 -1.08
C ALA A 142 5.72 -15.38 0.09
N TYR A 143 5.33 -16.66 0.15
CA TYR A 143 4.57 -17.18 1.29
C TYR A 143 5.31 -17.02 2.62
N ARG A 144 6.62 -17.31 2.65
CA ARG A 144 7.43 -17.16 3.87
C ARG A 144 7.55 -15.68 4.28
N ALA A 145 7.81 -14.79 3.34
CA ALA A 145 7.90 -13.35 3.58
C ALA A 145 6.57 -12.76 4.06
N THR A 146 5.44 -13.23 3.52
CA THR A 146 4.10 -12.84 3.97
C THR A 146 3.88 -13.21 5.44
N LEU A 147 4.16 -14.47 5.82
CA LEU A 147 4.00 -14.92 7.21
C LEU A 147 4.90 -14.13 8.17
N VAL A 148 6.16 -13.92 7.80
CA VAL A 148 7.10 -13.13 8.61
C VAL A 148 6.61 -11.68 8.77
N SER A 149 6.09 -11.06 7.71
CA SER A 149 5.60 -9.69 7.75
C SER A 149 4.35 -9.52 8.61
N ILE A 150 3.44 -10.50 8.59
CA ILE A 150 2.29 -10.54 9.49
C ILE A 150 2.76 -10.59 10.94
N PHE A 151 3.70 -11.49 11.24
CA PHE A 151 4.23 -11.64 12.60
C PHE A 151 4.92 -10.37 13.09
N ILE A 152 5.78 -9.77 12.27
CA ILE A 152 6.47 -8.51 12.57
C ILE A 152 5.46 -7.37 12.75
N GLY A 153 4.43 -7.28 11.89
CA GLY A 153 3.38 -6.28 11.99
C GLY A 153 2.68 -6.33 13.35
N PHE A 154 2.17 -7.52 13.73
CA PHE A 154 1.55 -7.72 15.04
C PHE A 154 2.49 -7.41 16.21
N LEU A 155 3.73 -7.91 16.16
CA LEU A 155 4.68 -7.68 17.24
C LEU A 155 5.04 -6.18 17.39
N SER A 156 5.17 -5.45 16.28
CA SER A 156 5.52 -4.03 16.30
C SER A 156 4.45 -3.16 16.96
N CYS A 157 3.17 -3.53 16.82
CA CYS A 157 2.04 -2.79 17.39
C CYS A 157 1.72 -3.19 18.85
N ILE A 158 2.44 -4.13 19.46
CA ILE A 158 2.08 -4.64 20.80
C ILE A 158 2.06 -3.54 21.87
N HIS A 159 2.89 -2.50 21.71
CA HIS A 159 2.94 -1.36 22.61
C HIS A 159 1.61 -0.59 22.70
N ILE A 160 0.78 -0.64 21.65
CA ILE A 160 -0.55 0.00 21.60
C ILE A 160 -1.50 -0.63 22.63
N LEU A 161 -1.43 -1.95 22.85
CA LEU A 161 -2.28 -2.63 23.85
C LEU A 161 -1.98 -2.14 25.29
N ILE A 162 -0.75 -1.72 25.53
CA ILE A 162 -0.28 -1.20 26.82
C ILE A 162 -0.58 0.30 26.93
N ALA A 163 -0.33 1.04 25.85
CA ALA A 163 -0.43 2.50 25.81
C ALA A 163 -1.87 3.04 25.75
N TYR A 164 -2.86 2.21 25.42
CA TYR A 164 -4.28 2.62 25.43
C TYR A 164 -4.97 2.21 26.73
N ASP A 165 -5.75 3.13 27.31
CA ASP A 165 -6.58 2.89 28.49
C ASP A 165 -7.91 3.67 28.42
N LEU A 166 -8.85 3.27 29.26
CA LEU A 166 -10.20 3.82 29.31
C LEU A 166 -10.34 4.83 30.46
N ARG A 167 -10.08 6.12 30.21
CA ARG A 167 -10.25 7.20 31.21
C ARG A 167 -10.54 8.57 30.58
N PRO A 168 -11.70 9.23 30.80
CA PRO A 168 -13.07 8.73 30.76
C PRO A 168 -13.55 8.34 29.34
N ARG A 169 -12.69 8.50 28.33
CA ARG A 169 -12.87 8.02 26.96
C ARG A 169 -11.71 7.10 26.59
N CYS A 170 -11.91 6.23 25.61
CA CYS A 170 -10.85 5.40 25.07
C CYS A 170 -9.78 6.28 24.40
N GLY A 171 -8.53 6.22 24.89
CA GLY A 171 -7.43 7.02 24.35
C GLY A 171 -6.06 6.56 24.80
N VAL A 172 -5.02 7.16 24.23
CA VAL A 172 -3.62 6.92 24.63
C VAL A 172 -3.39 7.51 26.01
N LEU A 173 -2.59 6.83 26.85
CA LEU A 173 -2.13 7.38 28.12
C LEU A 173 -1.42 8.72 27.91
N ASN A 174 -1.81 9.71 28.70
CA ASN A 174 -1.19 11.03 28.68
C ASN A 174 0.29 10.96 29.11
N GLY A 175 1.10 11.88 28.58
CA GLY A 175 2.54 11.97 28.86
C GLY A 175 3.40 11.30 27.79
N SER A 176 4.45 10.61 28.20
CA SER A 176 5.47 10.04 27.30
C SER A 176 4.91 9.00 26.32
N PHE A 177 3.85 8.27 26.69
CA PHE A 177 3.21 7.26 25.83
C PHE A 177 2.53 7.88 24.61
N SER A 178 1.86 9.03 24.76
CA SER A 178 1.23 9.72 23.63
C SER A 178 2.25 10.27 22.63
N ILE A 179 3.39 10.77 23.11
CA ILE A 179 4.48 11.23 22.24
C ILE A 179 5.08 10.03 21.50
N PHE A 180 5.34 8.93 22.20
CA PHE A 180 5.89 7.72 21.59
C PHE A 180 4.95 7.13 20.51
N ASP A 181 3.66 6.99 20.81
CA ASP A 181 2.65 6.51 19.87
C ASP A 181 2.57 7.41 18.62
N GLY A 182 2.55 8.74 18.82
CA GLY A 182 2.56 9.70 17.71
C GLY A 182 3.82 9.57 16.84
N MET A 183 5.01 9.45 17.44
CA MET A 183 6.26 9.25 16.70
C MET A 183 6.27 7.90 15.97
N PHE A 184 5.78 6.84 16.59
CA PHE A 184 5.66 5.53 15.96
C PHE A 184 4.75 5.58 14.74
N VAL A 185 3.57 6.18 14.85
CA VAL A 185 2.64 6.31 13.72
C VAL A 185 3.26 7.13 12.58
N VAL A 186 3.90 8.26 12.89
CA VAL A 186 4.48 9.13 11.85
C VAL A 186 5.67 8.47 11.16
N PHE A 187 6.64 7.95 11.90
CA PHE A 187 7.87 7.43 11.32
C PHE A 187 7.72 5.98 10.84
N TRP A 188 7.16 5.11 11.68
CA TRP A 188 7.11 3.67 11.42
C TRP A 188 5.96 3.28 10.48
N LEU A 189 4.77 3.84 10.68
CA LEU A 189 3.63 3.61 9.78
C LEU A 189 3.68 4.51 8.54
N GLY A 190 4.12 5.76 8.67
CA GLY A 190 4.12 6.73 7.58
C GLY A 190 5.42 6.75 6.79
N ILE A 191 6.42 7.44 7.31
CA ILE A 191 7.58 7.91 6.53
C ILE A 191 8.43 6.76 5.99
N ILE A 192 8.83 5.81 6.84
CA ILE A 192 9.74 4.73 6.48
C ILE A 192 9.19 3.86 5.32
N PRO A 193 7.99 3.27 5.42
CA PRO A 193 7.50 2.40 4.35
C PRO A 193 7.28 3.17 3.04
N HIS A 194 6.83 4.42 3.08
CA HIS A 194 6.61 5.22 1.87
C HIS A 194 7.93 5.60 1.17
N ILE A 195 8.97 5.98 1.92
CA ILE A 195 10.31 6.24 1.33
C ILE A 195 10.86 4.97 0.69
N LEU A 196 10.73 3.82 1.35
CA LEU A 196 11.18 2.55 0.80
C LEU A 196 10.39 2.16 -0.47
N MET A 197 9.07 2.28 -0.46
CA MET A 197 8.25 2.05 -1.66
C MET A 197 8.68 2.96 -2.82
N PHE A 198 8.89 4.24 -2.54
CA PHE A 198 9.30 5.21 -3.56
C PHE A 198 10.66 4.86 -4.17
N THR A 199 11.65 4.55 -3.32
CA THR A 199 12.99 4.16 -3.78
C THR A 199 12.98 2.87 -4.60
N PHE A 200 12.31 1.81 -4.14
CA PHE A 200 12.19 0.57 -4.91
C PHE A 200 11.35 0.72 -6.18
N GLY A 201 10.34 1.59 -6.17
CA GLY A 201 9.57 1.97 -7.34
C GLY A 201 10.43 2.63 -8.43
N LEU A 202 11.27 3.60 -8.04
CA LEU A 202 12.21 4.24 -8.96
C LEU A 202 13.24 3.25 -9.52
N LEU A 203 13.80 2.38 -8.67
CA LEU A 203 14.73 1.34 -9.12
C LEU A 203 14.08 0.38 -10.12
N THR A 204 12.85 -0.05 -9.85
CA THR A 204 12.06 -0.88 -10.77
C THR A 204 11.87 -0.17 -12.12
N PHE A 205 11.51 1.11 -12.11
CA PHE A 205 11.32 1.89 -13.32
C PHE A 205 12.61 2.01 -14.14
N MET A 206 13.74 2.27 -13.49
CA MET A 206 15.06 2.32 -14.13
C MET A 206 15.43 0.96 -14.73
N ASN A 207 15.21 -0.13 -14.00
CA ASN A 207 15.49 -1.49 -14.47
C ASN A 207 14.64 -1.86 -15.69
N VAL A 208 13.34 -1.57 -15.65
CA VAL A 208 12.44 -1.81 -16.78
C VAL A 208 12.84 -0.99 -18.00
N ARG A 209 13.19 0.30 -17.83
CA ARG A 209 13.68 1.15 -18.92
C ARG A 209 14.98 0.61 -19.52
N ARG A 210 15.92 0.16 -18.68
CA ARG A 210 17.18 -0.46 -19.14
C ARG A 210 16.91 -1.74 -19.93
N THR A 211 16.02 -2.59 -19.45
CA THR A 211 15.65 -3.84 -20.15
C THR A 211 14.98 -3.57 -21.49
N LYS A 212 14.04 -2.61 -21.57
CA LYS A 212 13.41 -2.20 -22.83
C LYS A 212 14.43 -1.68 -23.85
N ARG A 213 15.36 -0.81 -23.42
CA ARG A 213 16.44 -0.29 -24.28
C ARG A 213 17.37 -1.40 -24.78
N ARG A 214 17.72 -2.38 -23.92
CA ARG A 214 18.55 -3.52 -24.32
C ARG A 214 17.86 -4.41 -25.35
N ILE A 215 16.56 -4.66 -25.20
CA ILE A 215 15.78 -5.46 -26.16
C ILE A 215 15.69 -4.71 -27.49
N ALA A 216 15.36 -3.41 -27.48
CA ALA A 216 15.30 -2.59 -28.70
C ALA A 216 16.64 -2.59 -29.46
N ASN A 217 17.76 -2.40 -28.76
CA ASN A 217 19.08 -2.43 -29.37
C ASN A 217 19.41 -3.81 -29.96
N LYS A 218 19.03 -4.91 -29.29
CA LYS A 218 19.23 -6.27 -29.82
C LYS A 218 18.39 -6.52 -31.07
N THR A 219 17.14 -6.08 -31.08
CA THR A 219 16.27 -6.17 -32.27
C THR A 219 16.87 -5.41 -33.44
N LEU A 220 17.34 -4.18 -33.21
CA LEU A 220 18.00 -3.38 -34.24
C LEU A 220 19.30 -4.03 -34.75
N GLN A 221 20.13 -4.57 -33.86
CA GLN A 221 21.34 -5.31 -34.26
C GLN A 221 20.99 -6.53 -35.09
N HIS A 222 20.02 -7.34 -34.67
CA HIS A 222 19.59 -8.52 -35.42
C HIS A 222 19.05 -8.14 -36.80
N THR A 223 18.23 -7.10 -36.89
CA THR A 223 17.73 -6.60 -38.19
C THR A 223 18.87 -6.12 -39.07
N GLY A 224 19.85 -5.38 -38.53
CA GLY A 224 21.04 -4.94 -39.26
C GLY A 224 21.87 -6.11 -39.81
N THR A 225 22.15 -7.12 -38.97
CA THR A 225 22.91 -8.31 -39.40
C THR A 225 22.18 -9.12 -40.46
N VAL A 226 20.85 -9.24 -40.38
CA VAL A 226 20.06 -9.96 -41.40
C VAL A 226 20.09 -9.21 -42.72
N VAL A 227 19.86 -7.89 -42.71
CA VAL A 227 19.91 -7.07 -43.92
C VAL A 227 21.29 -7.11 -44.57
N GLU A 228 22.36 -7.05 -43.79
CA GLU A 228 23.73 -7.12 -44.32
C GLU A 228 24.06 -8.49 -44.92
N SER A 229 23.59 -9.58 -44.29
CA SER A 229 23.75 -10.94 -44.82
C SER A 229 23.02 -11.15 -46.15
N GLN A 230 21.78 -10.63 -46.28
CA GLN A 230 21.03 -10.71 -47.54
C GLN A 230 21.71 -9.91 -48.66
N ARG A 231 22.23 -8.72 -48.34
CA ARG A 231 22.91 -7.87 -49.34
C ARG A 231 24.23 -8.47 -49.83
N ARG A 232 24.94 -9.23 -48.99
CA ARG A 232 26.10 -10.01 -49.41
C ARG A 232 25.69 -11.13 -50.35
N GLN A 233 24.62 -11.85 -50.02
CA GLN A 233 24.16 -12.98 -50.82
C GLN A 233 23.72 -12.54 -52.23
N GLU A 234 22.95 -11.44 -52.34
CA GLU A 234 22.54 -10.84 -53.62
C GLU A 234 23.73 -10.43 -54.52
N LYS A 235 24.80 -9.89 -53.94
CA LYS A 235 26.04 -9.60 -54.70
C LYS A 235 26.69 -10.86 -55.27
N THR A 236 26.77 -11.91 -54.47
CA THR A 236 27.35 -13.21 -54.90
C THR A 236 26.54 -13.83 -56.05
N ASP A 237 25.21 -13.76 -55.97
CA ASP A 237 24.32 -14.28 -57.01
C ASP A 237 24.45 -13.47 -58.31
N THR A 238 24.64 -12.15 -58.21
CA THR A 238 24.85 -11.29 -59.38
C THR A 238 26.18 -11.59 -60.08
N GLU A 239 27.27 -11.84 -59.33
CA GLU A 239 28.56 -12.20 -59.94
C GLU A 239 28.56 -13.58 -60.59
N LEU A 240 27.81 -14.55 -60.06
CA LEU A 240 27.66 -15.87 -60.68
C LEU A 240 26.94 -15.83 -62.03
N ILE A 241 25.99 -14.92 -62.22
CA ILE A 241 25.25 -14.74 -63.49
C ILE A 241 26.15 -14.13 -64.58
N VAL A 242 27.04 -13.20 -64.20
CA VAL A 242 27.95 -12.52 -65.14
C VAL A 242 29.05 -13.46 -65.67
N VAL A 243 29.51 -14.43 -64.88
CA VAL A 243 30.56 -15.39 -65.29
C VAL A 243 30.00 -16.52 -66.18
N SER A 244 28.68 -16.72 -66.19
CA SER A 244 28.02 -17.78 -66.96
C SER A 244 27.45 -17.31 -68.31
N SER A 245 27.70 -16.05 -68.71
CA SER A 245 27.30 -15.43 -69.98
C SER A 245 28.51 -15.20 -70.88
#